data_AF-A0AAI9R9N0-F1
#
_entry.id   AF-A0AAI9R9N0-F1
#
_cell.length_a   1.000
_cell.length_b   1.000
_cell.length_c   1.000
_cell.angle_alpha   90.00
_cell.angle_beta   90.00
_cell.angle_gamma   90.00
#
_symmetry.space_group_name_H-M   'P 1'
#
loop_
_entity.id
_entity.type
_entity.pdbx_description
1 polymer ?
#
loop_
_entity_poly.entity_id
_entity_poly.type
_entity_poly.pdbx_seq_one_letter_code
_entity_poly.pdbx_strand_id
1 'polypeptide(L)'
;MPVLNVGYVGSEELARSIAKLGDVRDIESYVYKEMVDSETRIISLLRPLKFPDSIRPLLSVLNVAKAGLVEITKVDAALGEILVSFGCAGIT
;
A
#
# COMPACT_ATOMS: atom_id res chain seq x y z
N MET A 1 -2.78 2.92 17.67
CA MET A 1 -1.98 3.69 16.68
C MET A 1 -2.95 4.47 15.81
N PRO A 2 -2.84 5.81 15.71
CA PRO A 2 -3.85 6.62 15.03
C PRO A 2 -3.85 6.45 13.50
N VAL A 3 -2.71 6.06 12.91
CA VAL A 3 -2.57 5.84 11.46
C VAL A 3 -1.87 4.51 11.23
N LEU A 4 -2.42 3.67 10.35
CA LEU A 4 -1.80 2.44 9.86
C LEU A 4 -1.45 2.63 8.38
N ASN A 5 -0.15 2.62 8.06
CA ASN A 5 0.32 2.61 6.68
C ASN A 5 0.33 1.17 6.15
N VAL A 6 -0.35 0.96 5.04
CA VAL A 6 -0.46 -0.34 4.37
C VAL A 6 0.20 -0.22 3.00
N GLY A 7 1.21 -1.05 2.74
CA GLY A 7 1.78 -1.17 1.41
C GLY A 7 0.79 -1.88 0.50
N TYR A 8 0.25 -1.19 -0.49
CA TYR A 8 -0.77 -1.71 -1.38
C TYR A 8 -0.22 -1.91 -2.78
N VAL A 9 -0.29 -3.13 -3.31
CA VAL A 9 0.01 -3.39 -4.71
C VAL A 9 -1.20 -4.03 -5.38
N GLY A 10 -1.80 -3.29 -6.31
CA GLY A 10 -3.02 -3.70 -6.98
C GLY A 10 -3.56 -2.62 -7.90
N SER A 11 -4.80 -2.81 -8.34
CA SER A 11 -5.57 -1.91 -9.18
C SER A 11 -5.95 -0.63 -8.43
N GLU A 12 -6.11 0.45 -9.19
CA GLU A 12 -6.70 1.69 -8.67
C GLU A 12 -8.17 1.47 -8.26
N GLU A 13 -8.89 0.60 -8.98
CA GLU A 13 -10.30 0.29 -8.73
C GLU A 13 -10.53 -0.26 -7.33
N LEU A 14 -9.78 -1.29 -6.94
CA LEU A 14 -9.89 -1.87 -5.61
C LEU A 14 -9.48 -0.87 -4.52
N ALA A 15 -8.40 -0.09 -4.73
CA ALA A 15 -8.00 0.95 -3.77
C ALA A 15 -9.10 1.99 -3.52
N ARG A 16 -9.76 2.46 -4.61
CA ARG A 16 -10.86 3.43 -4.53
C ARG A 16 -12.11 2.86 -3.89
N SER A 17 -12.34 1.56 -4.01
CA SER A 17 -13.47 0.89 -3.33
C SER A 17 -13.30 0.87 -1.81
N ILE A 18 -12.05 0.90 -1.32
CA ILE A 18 -11.71 0.82 0.10
C ILE A 18 -11.56 2.22 0.72
N ALA A 19 -10.87 3.13 0.01
CA ALA A 19 -10.38 4.38 0.58
C ALA A 19 -10.43 5.54 -0.41
N LYS A 20 -10.48 6.78 0.11
CA LYS A 20 -10.51 7.98 -0.73
C LYS A 20 -9.12 8.34 -1.22
N LEU A 21 -8.97 8.63 -2.52
CA LEU A 21 -7.70 9.11 -3.07
C LEU A 21 -7.26 10.39 -2.33
N GLY A 22 -6.01 10.40 -1.90
CA GLY A 22 -5.33 11.53 -1.26
C GLY A 22 -4.28 12.14 -2.18
N ASP A 23 -3.03 12.17 -1.71
CA ASP A 23 -1.88 12.70 -2.42
C ASP A 23 -1.37 11.74 -3.50
N VAL A 24 -0.90 12.30 -4.62
CA VAL A 24 -0.38 11.58 -5.80
C VAL A 24 0.96 12.18 -6.20
N ARG A 25 2.04 11.44 -5.97
CA ARG A 25 3.41 11.81 -6.37
C ARG A 25 4.09 10.65 -7.09
N ASP A 26 5.14 10.07 -6.51
CA ASP A 26 5.72 8.80 -6.93
C ASP A 26 4.97 7.60 -6.31
N ILE A 27 4.15 7.86 -5.28
CA ILE A 27 3.20 6.95 -4.65
C ILE A 27 1.81 7.59 -4.71
N GLU A 28 0.77 6.77 -4.89
CA GLU A 28 -0.60 7.17 -4.61
C GLU A 28 -0.97 6.78 -3.18
N SER A 29 -1.55 7.74 -2.45
CA SER A 29 -2.09 7.49 -1.12
C SER A 29 -3.62 7.41 -1.18
N TYR A 30 -4.20 6.44 -0.50
CA TYR A 30 -5.64 6.33 -0.30
C TYR A 30 -5.95 6.25 1.19
N VAL A 31 -6.85 7.13 1.66
CA VAL A 31 -7.11 7.34 3.07
C VAL A 31 -8.53 6.90 3.40
N TYR A 32 -8.64 5.89 4.27
CA TYR A 32 -9.87 5.52 4.95
C TYR A 32 -9.81 6.01 6.39
N LYS A 33 -10.89 6.61 6.88
CA LYS A 33 -10.99 7.13 8.24
C LYS A 33 -12.17 6.48 8.93
N GLU A 34 -11.94 5.98 10.14
CA GLU A 34 -12.93 5.38 11.00
C GLU A 34 -12.94 6.11 12.35
N MET A 35 -14.11 6.25 12.96
CA MET A 35 -14.26 6.78 14.30
C MET A 35 -14.64 5.64 15.24
N VAL A 36 -13.75 5.31 16.17
CA VAL A 36 -13.93 4.21 17.14
C VAL A 36 -13.68 4.77 18.53
N ASP A 37 -14.62 4.63 19.45
CA ASP A 37 -14.50 5.09 20.85
C ASP A 37 -14.08 6.57 20.99
N SER A 38 -14.60 7.44 20.12
CA SER A 38 -14.24 8.86 20.00
C SER A 38 -12.80 9.15 19.53
N GLU A 39 -12.05 8.12 19.12
CA GLU A 39 -10.74 8.27 18.47
C GLU A 39 -10.87 8.11 16.95
N THR A 40 -10.17 8.97 16.21
CA THR A 40 -10.05 8.81 14.74
C THR A 40 -8.91 7.84 14.44
N ARG A 41 -9.24 6.75 13.76
CA ARG A 41 -8.27 5.80 13.21
C ARG A 41 -8.21 5.95 11.70
N ILE A 42 -7.00 5.89 11.15
CA ILE A 42 -6.75 6.09 9.72
C ILE A 42 -6.05 4.87 9.16
N ILE A 43 -6.56 4.34 8.05
CA ILE A 43 -5.85 3.39 7.20
C ILE A 43 -5.38 4.16 5.97
N SER A 44 -4.07 4.15 5.73
CA SER A 44 -3.41 4.80 4.60
C SER A 44 -2.83 3.74 3.68
N LEU A 45 -3.51 3.47 2.56
CA LEU A 45 -3.00 2.58 1.52
C LEU A 45 -1.98 3.35 0.67
N LEU A 46 -0.78 2.79 0.53
CA LEU A 46 0.33 3.37 -0.21
C LEU A 46 0.63 2.52 -1.43
N ARG A 47 0.26 3.02 -2.61
CA ARG A 47 0.43 2.32 -3.88
C ARG A 47 1.66 2.85 -4.63
N PRO A 48 2.72 2.04 -4.82
CA PRO A 48 3.89 2.48 -5.56
C PRO A 48 3.52 2.61 -7.04
N LEU A 49 3.82 3.76 -7.65
CA LEU A 49 3.65 3.91 -9.10
C LEU A 49 4.86 3.33 -9.83
N LYS A 50 4.66 2.88 -11.07
CA LYS A 50 5.72 2.43 -11.98
C LYS A 50 6.48 1.17 -11.55
N PHE A 51 6.08 0.45 -10.50
CA PHE A 51 6.56 -0.92 -10.29
C PHE A 51 5.85 -1.86 -11.27
N PRO A 52 6.53 -2.81 -11.96
CA PRO A 52 7.93 -3.25 -11.77
C PRO A 52 9.01 -2.47 -12.55
N ASP A 53 8.63 -1.52 -13.42
CA ASP A 53 9.59 -0.77 -14.26
C ASP A 53 10.60 0.08 -13.47
N SER A 54 10.22 0.51 -12.26
CA SER A 54 11.06 1.26 -11.34
C SER A 54 10.86 0.82 -9.90
N ILE A 55 11.97 0.44 -9.25
CA ILE A 55 11.96 -0.01 -7.85
C ILE A 55 11.83 1.15 -6.84
N ARG A 56 12.21 2.38 -7.21
CA ARG A 56 12.31 3.51 -6.28
C ARG A 56 10.99 3.79 -5.52
N PRO A 57 9.81 3.84 -6.18
CA PRO A 57 8.55 4.05 -5.47
C PRO A 57 8.21 2.93 -4.51
N LEU A 58 8.54 1.68 -4.84
CA LEU A 58 8.36 0.55 -3.94
C LEU A 58 9.21 0.71 -2.68
N LEU A 59 10.49 1.10 -2.80
CA LEU A 59 11.36 1.34 -1.63
C LEU A 59 10.78 2.41 -0.68
N SER A 60 10.18 3.47 -1.23
CA SER A 60 9.49 4.49 -0.44
C SER A 60 8.31 3.92 0.37
N VAL A 61 7.55 2.97 -0.21
CA VAL A 61 6.45 2.27 0.48
C VAL A 61 7.00 1.35 1.57
N LEU A 62 8.00 0.52 1.25
CA LEU A 62 8.59 -0.45 2.18
C LEU A 62 9.15 0.22 3.45
N ASN A 63 9.66 1.45 3.33
CA ASN A 63 10.24 2.18 4.45
C ASN A 63 9.19 2.61 5.52
N VAL A 64 7.93 2.74 5.14
CA VAL A 64 6.88 3.31 6.03
C VAL A 64 5.71 2.37 6.29
N ALA A 65 5.50 1.36 5.45
CA ALA A 65 4.41 0.39 5.59
C ALA A 65 4.61 -0.52 6.81
N LYS A 66 3.49 -0.92 7.42
CA LYS A 66 3.45 -1.85 8.57
C LYS A 66 2.67 -3.12 8.27
N ALA A 67 1.78 -3.08 7.29
CA ALA A 67 1.04 -4.23 6.77
C ALA A 67 1.05 -4.20 5.24
N GLY A 68 0.86 -5.37 4.62
CA GLY A 68 0.86 -5.55 3.17
C GLY A 68 -0.51 -5.96 2.64
N LEU A 69 -0.93 -5.38 1.52
CA LEU A 69 -2.10 -5.82 0.76
C LEU A 69 -1.71 -5.98 -0.71
N VAL A 70 -1.81 -7.21 -1.22
CA VAL A 70 -1.47 -7.54 -2.61
C VAL A 70 -2.69 -8.10 -3.32
N GLU A 71 -3.16 -7.39 -4.35
CA GLU A 71 -4.18 -7.90 -5.26
C GLU A 71 -3.54 -8.80 -6.30
N ILE A 72 -3.87 -10.09 -6.26
CA ILE A 72 -3.31 -11.10 -7.17
C ILE A 72 -4.18 -11.17 -8.42
N THR A 73 -3.74 -10.52 -9.50
CA THR A 73 -4.40 -10.61 -10.82
C THR A 73 -3.75 -11.63 -11.75
N LYS A 74 -2.47 -11.94 -11.53
CA LYS A 74 -1.68 -12.95 -12.23
C LYS A 74 -0.55 -13.45 -11.34
N VAL A 75 0.00 -14.62 -11.66
CA VAL A 75 1.18 -15.17 -11.00
C VAL A 75 2.38 -15.00 -11.93
N ASP A 76 3.28 -14.08 -11.60
CA ASP A 76 4.47 -13.77 -12.38
C ASP A 76 5.65 -13.34 -11.50
N ALA A 77 6.76 -12.94 -12.14
CA ALA A 77 7.96 -12.49 -11.44
C ALA A 77 7.70 -11.25 -10.57
N ALA A 78 6.89 -10.29 -11.05
CA ALA A 78 6.58 -9.07 -10.30
C ALA A 78 5.82 -9.38 -9.00
N LEU A 79 4.87 -10.33 -9.03
CA LEU A 79 4.23 -10.82 -7.81
C LEU A 79 5.26 -11.41 -6.84
N GLY A 80 6.16 -12.28 -7.34
CA GLY A 80 7.21 -12.87 -6.51
C GLY A 80 8.12 -11.82 -5.86
N GLU A 81 8.53 -10.80 -6.62
CA GLU A 81 9.34 -9.69 -6.12
C GLU A 81 8.64 -8.89 -5.02
N ILE A 82 7.33 -8.63 -5.12
CA ILE A 82 6.56 -7.95 -4.08
C ILE A 82 6.52 -8.78 -2.80
N LEU A 83 6.21 -10.08 -2.92
CA LEU A 83 6.12 -10.98 -1.77
C LEU A 83 7.46 -11.08 -1.03
N VAL A 84 8.57 -11.22 -1.77
CA VAL A 84 9.93 -11.22 -1.19
C VAL A 84 10.24 -9.87 -0.55
N SER A 85 9.90 -8.76 -1.22
CA SER A 85 10.15 -7.40 -0.70
C SER A 85 9.42 -7.15 0.61
N PHE A 86 8.15 -7.56 0.72
CA PHE A 86 7.35 -7.43 1.93
C PHE A 86 7.92 -8.28 3.06
N GLY A 87 8.28 -9.54 2.76
CA GLY A 87 8.95 -10.42 3.73
C GLY A 87 10.27 -9.86 4.24
N CYS A 88 11.13 -9.36 3.34
CA CYS A 88 12.40 -8.73 3.73
C CYS A 88 12.22 -7.44 4.55
N ALA A 89 11.16 -6.68 4.31
CA ALA A 89 10.84 -5.46 5.05
C ALA A 89 10.13 -5.72 6.39
N GLY A 90 9.83 -6.98 6.74
CA GLY A 90 9.07 -7.34 7.94
C GLY A 90 7.62 -6.88 7.89
N ILE A 91 7.08 -6.70 6.69
CA ILE A 91 5.67 -6.35 6.45
C ILE A 91 4.86 -7.65 6.49
N THR A 92 3.85 -7.69 7.36
CA THR A 92 2.93 -8.83 7.52
C THR A 92 1.67 -8.65 6.69
#